data_AF-A0ABD5ICZ2-F1
#
_entry.id   AF-A0ABD5ICZ2-F1
#
_cell.length_a   1.000
_cell.length_b   1.000
_cell.length_c   1.000
_cell.angle_alpha   90.00
_cell.angle_beta   90.00
_cell.angle_gamma   90.00
#
_symmetry.space_group_name_H-M   'P 1'
#
loop_
_entity.id
_entity.type
_entity.pdbx_description
1 polymer ?
#
loop_
_entity_poly.entity_id
_entity_poly.type
_entity_poly.pdbx_seq_one_letter_code
_entity_poly.pdbx_strand_id
1 'polypeptide(L)'
;MGVKVKGIREAQARLERMVGDIKGRKAVRAMYRALLLIGTESATMVPVATSTLLNSQFRDVVVNGTRLTGRVGYSAAYAVYVHNAPGKYLGARKLRSVRKGEKKGSMGYIWDKTGEPKFLDKAVEKTKRQVDEAIRQEMQL
;
A
#
# COMPACT_ATOMS: atom_id res chain seq x y z
N MET A 1 -45.29 13.03 -37.04
CA MET A 1 -44.16 12.26 -37.62
C MET A 1 -43.22 11.86 -36.50
N GLY A 2 -43.05 10.55 -36.25
CA GLY A 2 -42.11 10.05 -35.23
C GLY A 2 -40.70 9.94 -35.81
N VAL A 3 -39.72 10.58 -35.18
CA VAL A 3 -38.31 10.49 -35.60
C VAL A 3 -37.78 9.09 -35.28
N LYS A 4 -37.33 8.34 -36.30
CA LYS A 4 -36.62 7.07 -36.10
C LYS A 4 -35.20 7.35 -35.62
N VAL A 5 -34.95 7.15 -34.32
CA VAL A 5 -33.60 7.22 -33.76
C VAL A 5 -32.84 5.95 -34.15
N LYS A 6 -31.73 6.12 -34.87
CA LYS A 6 -30.77 5.05 -35.22
C LYS A 6 -29.55 5.17 -34.30
N GLY A 7 -28.87 4.07 -33.98
CA GLY A 7 -27.61 4.12 -33.23
C GLY A 7 -27.70 3.80 -31.72
N ILE A 8 -28.90 3.58 -31.17
CA ILE A 8 -29.07 3.33 -29.71
C ILE A 8 -28.36 2.04 -29.28
N ARG A 9 -28.46 0.97 -30.08
CA ARG A 9 -27.80 -0.32 -29.78
C ARG A 9 -26.29 -0.18 -29.84
N GLU A 10 -25.77 0.55 -30.82
CA GLU A 10 -24.34 0.84 -30.95
C GLU A 10 -23.82 1.68 -29.77
N ALA A 11 -24.61 2.66 -29.31
CA ALA A 11 -24.28 3.47 -28.13
C ALA A 11 -24.27 2.60 -26.85
N GLN A 12 -25.27 1.74 -26.66
CA GLN A 12 -25.32 0.79 -25.54
C GLN A 12 -24.11 -0.15 -25.53
N ALA A 13 -23.79 -0.78 -26.66
CA ALA A 13 -22.64 -1.69 -26.77
C ALA A 13 -21.28 -0.99 -26.58
N ARG A 14 -21.16 0.30 -26.94
CA ARG A 14 -19.96 1.11 -26.65
C ARG A 14 -19.86 1.45 -25.17
N LEU A 15 -20.99 1.80 -24.54
CA LEU A 15 -21.06 2.09 -23.11
C LEU A 15 -20.68 0.86 -22.28
N GLU A 16 -21.23 -0.32 -22.59
CA GLU A 16 -20.91 -1.57 -21.89
C GLU A 16 -19.41 -1.89 -21.96
N ARG A 17 -18.79 -1.73 -23.14
CA ARG A 17 -17.34 -1.90 -23.31
C ARG A 17 -16.54 -0.91 -22.48
N MET A 18 -16.94 0.35 -22.46
CA MET A 18 -16.29 1.40 -21.65
C MET A 18 -16.39 1.07 -20.15
N VAL A 19 -17.58 0.69 -19.68
CA VAL A 19 -17.80 0.30 -18.28
C VAL A 19 -16.98 -0.93 -17.91
N GLY A 20 -16.92 -1.94 -18.78
CA GLY A 20 -16.10 -3.13 -18.58
C GLY A 20 -14.61 -2.80 -18.48
N ASP A 21 -14.11 -1.92 -19.34
CA ASP A 21 -12.72 -1.48 -19.33
C ASP A 21 -12.34 -0.74 -18.04
N ILE A 22 -13.21 0.19 -17.62
CA ILE A 22 -13.03 0.95 -16.39
C ILE A 22 -13.01 0.00 -15.18
N LYS A 23 -14.01 -0.86 -15.04
CA LYS A 23 -14.16 -1.77 -13.89
C LYS A 23 -13.05 -2.82 -13.85
N GLY A 24 -12.67 -3.37 -15.00
CA GLY A 24 -11.73 -4.48 -15.09
C GLY A 24 -10.27 -4.03 -15.10
N ARG A 25 -9.88 -3.20 -16.06
CA ARG A 25 -8.46 -2.86 -16.28
C ARG A 25 -8.04 -1.61 -15.54
N LYS A 26 -8.74 -0.49 -15.74
CA LYS A 26 -8.30 0.81 -15.23
C LYS A 26 -8.36 0.88 -13.71
N ALA A 27 -9.48 0.49 -13.10
CA ALA A 27 -9.66 0.53 -11.66
C ALA A 27 -8.72 -0.41 -10.91
N VAL A 28 -8.52 -1.64 -11.41
CA VAL A 28 -7.59 -2.61 -10.79
C VAL A 28 -6.15 -2.09 -10.86
N ARG A 29 -5.74 -1.56 -12.02
CA ARG A 29 -4.40 -0.96 -12.21
C ARG A 29 -4.19 0.25 -11.30
N ALA A 30 -5.20 1.12 -11.19
CA ALA A 30 -5.21 2.25 -10.25
C ALA A 30 -5.01 1.79 -8.80
N MET A 31 -5.70 0.72 -8.40
CA MET A 31 -5.57 0.15 -7.05
C MET A 31 -4.15 -0.39 -6.79
N TYR A 32 -3.59 -1.17 -7.71
CA TYR A 32 -2.22 -1.67 -7.56
C TYR A 32 -1.20 -0.53 -7.46
N ARG A 33 -1.37 0.53 -8.27
CA ARG A 33 -0.48 1.70 -8.22
C ARG A 33 -0.61 2.45 -6.91
N ALA A 34 -1.82 2.63 -6.38
CA ALA A 34 -2.07 3.22 -5.07
C ALA A 34 -1.40 2.39 -3.94
N LEU A 35 -1.63 1.08 -3.92
CA LEU A 35 -1.04 0.17 -2.92
C LEU A 35 0.50 0.12 -3.02
N LEU A 36 1.05 0.21 -4.23
CA LEU A 36 2.49 0.31 -4.44
C LEU A 36 3.05 1.56 -3.79
N LEU A 37 2.46 2.73 -4.03
CA LEU A 37 2.91 4.01 -3.45
C LEU A 37 2.88 3.96 -1.91
N ILE A 38 1.75 3.54 -1.34
CA ILE A 38 1.59 3.40 0.11
C ILE A 38 2.61 2.41 0.68
N GLY A 39 2.76 1.25 0.04
CA GLY A 39 3.71 0.22 0.48
C GLY A 39 5.17 0.67 0.37
N THR A 40 5.54 1.42 -0.68
CA THR A 40 6.90 1.96 -0.81
C THR A 40 7.18 3.00 0.26
N GLU A 41 6.23 3.88 0.55
CA GLU A 41 6.41 4.89 1.60
C GLU A 41 6.43 4.25 2.99
N SER A 42 5.59 3.24 3.26
CA SER A 42 5.63 2.54 4.54
C SER A 42 6.96 1.82 4.76
N ALA A 43 7.56 1.27 3.70
CA ALA A 43 8.83 0.55 3.76
C ALA A 43 10.01 1.43 4.19
N THR A 44 10.01 2.73 3.86
CA THR A 44 11.07 3.66 4.30
C THR A 44 11.01 3.93 5.81
N MET A 45 9.83 3.78 6.40
CA MET A 45 9.55 4.02 7.82
C MET A 45 9.61 2.75 8.68
N VAL A 46 9.77 1.56 8.11
CA VAL A 46 9.83 0.33 8.90
C VAL A 46 11.19 0.20 9.60
N PRO A 47 11.23 -0.11 10.91
CA PRO A 47 12.48 -0.46 11.59
C PRO A 47 13.07 -1.76 11.05
N VAL A 48 14.32 -1.72 10.61
CA VAL A 48 15.02 -2.89 10.06
C VAL A 48 16.01 -3.44 11.09
N ALA A 49 15.96 -4.75 11.30
CA ALA A 49 16.97 -5.50 12.08
C ALA A 49 17.53 -6.65 11.24
N THR A 50 16.64 -7.56 10.84
CA THR A 50 16.93 -8.73 10.00
C THR A 50 16.21 -8.66 8.66
N SER A 51 15.62 -7.51 8.34
CA SER A 51 14.70 -7.30 7.21
C SER A 51 13.43 -8.17 7.20
N THR A 52 13.21 -9.05 8.19
CA THR A 52 12.03 -9.91 8.26
C THR A 52 10.71 -9.13 8.21
N LEU A 53 10.61 -8.01 8.92
CA LEU A 53 9.41 -7.16 8.89
C LEU A 53 9.23 -6.56 7.50
N LEU A 54 10.26 -5.92 6.96
CA LEU A 54 10.25 -5.32 5.62
C LEU A 54 9.84 -6.33 4.53
N ASN A 55 10.44 -7.53 4.56
CA ASN A 55 10.21 -8.60 3.59
C ASN A 55 8.85 -9.27 3.75
N SER A 56 8.15 -9.03 4.86
CA SER A 56 6.79 -9.54 5.09
C SER A 56 5.71 -8.62 4.48
N GLN A 57 6.09 -7.55 3.76
CA GLN A 57 5.12 -6.67 3.13
C GLN A 57 4.30 -7.42 2.08
N PHE A 58 2.98 -7.25 2.12
CA PHE A 58 2.08 -7.78 1.12
C PHE A 58 1.17 -6.69 0.57
N ARG A 59 0.69 -6.92 -0.65
CA ARG A 59 -0.35 -6.12 -1.30
C ARG A 59 -1.31 -7.08 -1.95
N ASP A 60 -2.59 -6.84 -1.78
CA ASP A 60 -3.63 -7.71 -2.30
C ASP A 60 -4.82 -6.88 -2.81
N VAL A 61 -5.41 -7.34 -3.91
CA VAL A 61 -6.52 -6.67 -4.58
C VAL A 61 -7.60 -7.70 -4.85
N VAL A 62 -8.77 -7.48 -4.26
CA VAL A 62 -9.93 -8.38 -4.39
C VAL A 62 -11.06 -7.63 -5.08
N VAL A 63 -11.61 -8.25 -6.13
CA VAL A 63 -12.78 -7.74 -6.87
C VAL A 63 -14.00 -8.58 -6.49
N ASN A 64 -14.94 -7.95 -5.78
CA ASN A 64 -16.21 -8.58 -5.39
C ASN A 64 -17.37 -7.84 -6.06
N GLY A 65 -17.76 -8.32 -7.25
CA GLY A 65 -18.79 -7.67 -8.07
C GLY A 65 -18.39 -6.25 -8.46
N THR A 66 -19.09 -5.25 -7.94
CA THR A 66 -18.79 -3.82 -8.17
C THR A 66 -17.83 -3.22 -7.14
N ARG A 67 -17.48 -3.96 -6.09
CA ARG A 67 -16.59 -3.49 -5.02
C ARG A 67 -15.16 -3.96 -5.30
N LEU A 68 -14.26 -2.99 -5.47
CA LEU A 68 -12.82 -3.21 -5.53
C LEU A 68 -12.20 -2.89 -4.17
N THR A 69 -11.51 -3.85 -3.57
CA THR A 69 -10.84 -3.67 -2.27
C THR A 69 -9.35 -3.92 -2.40
N GLY A 70 -8.53 -2.94 -2.04
CA GLY A 70 -7.09 -3.08 -1.92
C GLY A 70 -6.65 -3.21 -0.46
N ARG A 71 -5.65 -4.04 -0.20
CA ARG A 71 -5.03 -4.24 1.12
C ARG A 71 -3.53 -4.13 0.97
N VAL A 72 -2.88 -3.39 1.87
CA VAL A 72 -1.43 -3.36 2.02
C VAL A 72 -1.09 -3.49 3.50
N GLY A 73 -0.06 -4.26 3.82
CA GLY A 73 0.32 -4.50 5.19
C GLY A 73 1.55 -5.37 5.31
N TYR A 74 1.77 -5.92 6.50
CA TYR A 74 2.90 -6.77 6.83
C TYR A 74 2.40 -8.05 7.48
N SER A 75 2.84 -9.20 6.97
CA SER A 75 2.38 -10.52 7.43
C SER A 75 3.12 -11.03 8.67
N ALA A 76 4.23 -10.39 9.05
CA ALA A 76 4.93 -10.73 10.29
C ALA A 76 4.01 -10.55 11.50
N ALA A 77 3.82 -11.60 12.30
CA ALA A 77 2.91 -11.58 13.46
C ALA A 77 3.20 -10.44 14.45
N TYR A 78 4.47 -10.02 14.55
CA TYR A 78 4.88 -8.94 15.44
C TYR A 78 4.71 -7.53 14.85
N ALA A 79 4.29 -7.40 13.58
CA ALA A 79 4.19 -6.13 12.87
C ALA A 79 3.27 -5.12 13.59
N VAL A 80 2.13 -5.58 14.12
CA VAL A 80 1.18 -4.73 14.85
C VAL A 80 1.79 -4.10 16.09
N TYR A 81 2.62 -4.84 16.83
CA TYR A 81 3.29 -4.32 18.02
C TYR A 81 4.37 -3.31 17.64
N VAL A 82 5.07 -3.52 16.54
CA VAL A 82 6.08 -2.57 16.03
C VAL A 82 5.40 -1.30 15.50
N HIS A 83 4.30 -1.43 14.76
CA HIS A 83 3.50 -0.30 14.25
C HIS A 83 3.00 0.59 15.38
N ASN A 84 2.54 -0.01 16.48
CA ASN A 84 1.98 0.70 17.62
C ASN A 84 3.00 1.12 18.68
N ALA A 85 4.27 0.72 18.56
CA ALA A 85 5.29 1.08 19.54
C ALA A 85 5.53 2.60 19.52
N PRO A 86 5.78 3.24 20.68
CA PRO A 86 5.88 4.69 20.80
C PRO A 86 7.15 5.29 20.15
N GLY A 87 8.00 4.47 19.51
CA GLY A 87 9.25 4.95 18.90
C GLY A 87 10.26 5.51 19.89
N LYS A 88 10.16 5.19 21.18
CA LYS A 88 10.99 5.76 22.27
C LYS A 88 12.50 5.76 22.00
N TYR A 89 12.99 4.80 21.24
CA TYR A 89 14.42 4.64 20.96
C TYR A 89 14.84 5.10 19.57
N LEU A 90 13.94 5.75 18.82
CA LEU A 90 14.23 6.32 17.51
C LEU A 90 15.42 7.27 17.59
N GLY A 91 16.48 6.95 16.87
CA GLY A 91 17.71 7.76 16.84
C GLY A 91 18.51 7.76 18.15
N ALA A 92 18.05 7.06 19.19
CA ALA A 92 18.70 7.03 20.51
C ALA A 92 19.95 6.14 20.56
N ARG A 93 20.29 5.45 19.45
CA ARG A 93 21.42 4.51 19.34
C ARG A 93 21.44 3.46 20.45
N LYS A 94 20.25 3.02 20.90
CA LYS A 94 20.12 1.94 21.86
C LYS A 94 20.33 0.60 21.17
N LEU A 95 21.30 -0.19 21.61
CA LEU A 95 21.57 -1.52 21.05
C LEU A 95 20.40 -2.48 21.29
N ARG A 96 20.10 -3.33 20.30
CA ARG A 96 19.15 -4.43 20.46
C ARG A 96 19.68 -5.45 21.46
N SER A 97 18.74 -6.01 22.22
CA SER A 97 18.99 -7.18 23.06
C SER A 97 19.37 -8.35 22.16
N VAL A 98 20.45 -9.04 22.52
CA VAL A 98 20.94 -10.25 21.83
C VAL A 98 20.79 -11.45 22.76
N ARG A 99 20.78 -12.67 22.20
CA ARG A 99 20.70 -13.89 23.02
C ARG A 99 21.99 -14.08 23.82
N LYS A 100 21.92 -14.87 24.89
CA LYS A 100 23.09 -15.21 25.70
C LYS A 100 24.12 -15.93 24.82
N GLY A 101 25.35 -15.38 24.75
CA GLY A 101 26.43 -15.89 23.90
C GLY A 101 26.63 -15.15 22.57
N GLU A 102 25.68 -14.31 22.14
CA GLU A 102 25.84 -13.48 20.95
C GLU A 102 26.63 -12.19 21.25
N LYS A 103 27.42 -11.73 20.28
CA LYS A 103 28.19 -10.48 20.41
C LYS A 103 27.24 -9.29 20.56
N LYS A 104 27.41 -8.52 21.64
CA LYS A 104 26.64 -7.29 21.88
C LYS A 104 26.75 -6.35 20.67
N GLY A 105 25.61 -5.95 20.12
CA GLY A 105 25.51 -5.08 18.95
C GLY A 105 25.48 -5.79 17.60
N SER A 106 25.54 -7.12 17.53
CA SER A 106 25.38 -7.89 16.29
C SER A 106 24.06 -7.60 15.56
N MET A 107 23.00 -7.27 16.32
CA MET A 107 21.65 -6.98 15.80
C MET A 107 21.42 -5.48 15.52
N GLY A 108 22.44 -4.63 15.68
CA GLY A 108 22.34 -3.19 15.48
C GLY A 108 21.50 -2.46 16.53
N TYR A 109 20.96 -1.30 16.15
CA TYR A 109 20.19 -0.43 17.03
C TYR A 109 18.68 -0.73 16.99
N ILE A 110 18.02 -0.49 18.12
CA ILE A 110 16.56 -0.45 18.23
C ILE A 110 16.12 0.85 17.59
N TRP A 111 15.29 0.78 16.54
CA TRP A 111 14.78 1.96 15.83
C TRP A 111 15.95 2.90 15.48
N ASP A 112 16.79 2.45 14.54
CA ASP A 112 17.94 3.21 14.05
C ASP A 112 17.47 4.53 13.37
N LYS A 113 18.28 5.16 12.52
CA LYS A 113 17.87 6.33 11.72
C LYS A 113 16.58 6.09 10.92
N THR A 114 16.21 4.83 10.69
CA THR A 114 14.97 4.41 10.04
C THR A 114 14.03 3.77 11.06
N GLY A 115 12.76 4.17 11.03
CA GLY A 115 11.75 3.69 11.96
C GLY A 115 10.80 4.80 12.39
N GLU A 116 9.57 4.78 11.88
CA GLU A 116 8.53 5.71 12.31
C GLU A 116 7.34 4.94 12.89
N PRO A 117 6.90 5.25 14.13
CA PRO A 117 5.66 4.71 14.65
C PRO A 117 4.51 5.00 13.70
N LYS A 118 3.54 4.09 13.65
CA LYS A 118 2.40 4.20 12.76
C LYS A 118 2.80 4.28 11.27
N PHE A 119 3.85 3.55 10.88
CA PHE A 119 4.43 3.61 9.52
C PHE A 119 3.42 3.36 8.39
N LEU A 120 2.38 2.54 8.58
CA LEU A 120 1.31 2.37 7.57
C LEU A 120 0.37 3.58 7.52
N ASP A 121 -0.10 4.06 8.67
CA ASP A 121 -1.05 5.18 8.74
C ASP A 121 -0.39 6.46 8.17
N LYS A 122 0.86 6.70 8.58
CA LYS A 122 1.65 7.82 8.07
C LYS A 122 1.97 7.69 6.59
N ALA A 123 2.16 6.47 6.08
CA ALA A 123 2.38 6.28 4.64
C ALA A 123 1.14 6.65 3.84
N VAL A 124 -0.05 6.31 4.32
CA VAL A 124 -1.31 6.73 3.69
C VAL A 124 -1.42 8.26 3.69
N GLU A 125 -1.15 8.92 4.81
CA GLU A 125 -1.22 10.38 4.88
C GLU A 125 -0.19 11.06 3.96
N LYS A 126 1.07 10.60 3.98
CA LYS A 126 2.15 11.15 3.14
C LYS A 126 1.92 10.93 1.64
N THR A 127 1.33 9.81 1.25
CA THR A 127 1.11 9.46 -0.17
C THR A 127 -0.25 9.86 -0.72
N LYS A 128 -1.16 10.39 0.11
CA LYS A 128 -2.55 10.74 -0.29
C LYS A 128 -2.64 11.46 -1.63
N ARG A 129 -1.86 12.53 -1.82
CA ARG A 129 -1.86 13.30 -3.08
C ARG A 129 -1.36 12.48 -4.27
N GLN A 130 -0.31 11.68 -4.07
CA GLN A 130 0.27 10.84 -5.13
C GLN A 130 -0.69 9.70 -5.51
N VAL A 131 -1.39 9.14 -4.53
CA VAL A 131 -2.43 8.13 -4.74
C VAL A 131 -3.58 8.71 -5.56
N ASP A 132 -4.10 9.88 -5.18
CA ASP A 132 -5.18 10.55 -5.92
C ASP A 132 -4.77 10.84 -7.37
N GLU A 133 -3.55 11.33 -7.57
CA GLU A 133 -3.02 11.62 -8.90
C GLU A 133 -2.83 10.35 -9.73
N ALA A 134 -2.26 9.31 -9.14
CA ALA A 134 -2.08 8.02 -9.80
C ALA A 134 -3.43 7.45 -10.24
N ILE A 135 -4.45 7.46 -9.37
CA ILE A 135 -5.79 6.98 -9.71
C ILE A 135 -6.36 7.78 -10.89
N ARG A 136 -6.28 9.12 -10.87
CA ARG A 136 -6.78 9.95 -11.97
C ARG A 136 -6.10 9.63 -13.29
N GLN A 137 -4.77 9.47 -13.29
CA GLN A 137 -4.01 9.10 -14.48
C GLN A 137 -4.44 7.73 -15.02
N GLU A 138 -4.58 6.72 -14.15
CA GLU A 138 -4.97 5.38 -14.58
C GLU A 138 -6.37 5.32 -15.16
N MET A 139 -7.28 6.19 -14.72
CA MET A 139 -8.65 6.27 -15.24
C MET A 139 -8.72 6.95 -16.62
N GLN A 140 -7.76 7.80 -16.95
CA GLN A 140 -7.69 8.48 -18.24
C GLN A 140 -7.12 7.60 -19.37
N LEU A 141 -6.29 6.60 -19.02
CA LEU A 141 -5.69 5.60 -19.93
C LEU A 141 -6.70 4.55 -20.39
#